data_AF-A0A292ECV3-F1
#
_entry.id   AF-A0A292ECV3-F1
#
_cell.length_a   1.000
_cell.length_b   1.000
_cell.length_c   1.000
_cell.angle_alpha   90.00
_cell.angle_beta   90.00
_cell.angle_gamma   90.00
#
_symmetry.space_group_name_H-M   'P 1'
#
loop_
_entity.id
_entity.type
_entity.pdbx_description
1 polymer ?
#
loop_
_entity_poly.entity_id
_entity_poly.type
_entity_poly.pdbx_seq_one_letter_code
_entity_poly.pdbx_strand_id
1 'polypeptide(L)' 'MNHAFYVYLSYGIAGLIVLALIGWVWLDGRARQAELKVLEASGMRRRSAAARAEGVGQ' A
#
# COMPACT_ATOMS: atom_id res chain seq x y z
N MET A 1 38.96 -15.83 5.51
CA MET A 1 38.22 -14.58 5.27
C MET A 1 37.12 -14.84 4.25
N ASN A 2 35.90 -15.21 4.67
CA ASN A 2 34.78 -15.42 3.71
C ASN A 2 33.38 -15.37 4.37
N HIS A 3 33.28 -15.63 5.67
CA HIS A 3 31.98 -15.68 6.36
C HIS A 3 31.33 -14.30 6.50
N ALA A 4 32.10 -13.28 6.88
CA ALA A 4 31.59 -11.92 7.04
C ALA A 4 31.05 -11.34 5.71
N PHE A 5 31.75 -11.59 4.60
CA PHE A 5 31.29 -11.17 3.28
C PHE A 5 29.94 -11.83 2.91
N TYR A 6 29.81 -13.13 3.14
CA TYR A 6 28.55 -13.85 2.93
C TYR A 6 27.42 -13.31 3.82
N VAL A 7 27.72 -12.98 5.08
CA VAL A 7 26.77 -12.38 6.02
C VAL A 7 26.30 -11.02 5.50
N TYR A 8 27.22 -10.11 5.19
CA TYR A 8 26.87 -8.79 4.68
C TYR A 8 26.11 -8.84 3.36
N LEU A 9 26.49 -9.74 2.44
CA LEU A 9 25.79 -9.91 1.17
C LEU A 9 24.37 -10.45 1.38
N SER A 10 24.20 -11.45 2.25
CA SER A 10 22.90 -12.05 2.56
C SER A 10 21.95 -11.03 3.19
N TYR A 11 22.42 -10.29 4.20
CA TYR A 11 21.62 -9.23 4.83
C TYR A 11 21.41 -8.03 3.92
N GLY A 12 22.38 -7.71 3.05
CA GLY A 12 22.25 -6.65 2.04
C GLY A 12 21.15 -6.98 1.03
N ILE A 13 21.13 -8.21 0.50
CA ILE A 13 20.08 -8.68 -0.41
C ILE A 13 18.73 -8.73 0.31
N ALA A 14 18.68 -9.26 1.54
CA ALA A 14 17.45 -9.28 2.34
C ALA A 14 16.90 -7.86 2.55
N GLY A 15 17.76 -6.90 2.92
CA GLY A 15 17.39 -5.50 3.07
C GLY A 15 16.89 -4.88 1.76
N LEU A 16 17.55 -5.17 0.64
CA LEU A 16 17.11 -4.73 -0.69
C LEU A 16 15.72 -5.26 -1.05
N ILE A 17 15.43 -6.53 -0.79
CA ILE A 17 14.12 -7.14 -1.03
C ILE A 17 13.06 -6.46 -0.15
N VAL A 18 13.35 -6.23 1.13
CA VAL A 18 12.43 -5.53 2.04
C VAL A 18 12.13 -4.11 1.54
N LEU A 19 13.16 -3.35 1.14
CA LEU A 19 12.98 -2.00 0.59
C LEU A 19 12.18 -2.01 -0.71
N ALA A 20 12.40 -2.99 -1.58
CA ALA A 20 11.64 -3.16 -2.81
C ALA A 20 10.15 -3.45 -2.52
N LEU A 21 9.86 -4.31 -1.54
CA LEU A 21 8.49 -4.60 -1.12
C LEU A 21 7.81 -3.37 -0.50
N ILE A 22 8.51 -2.62 0.36
CA ILE A 22 8.00 -1.36 0.93
C ILE A 22 7.68 -0.37 -0.19
N GLY A 23 8.61 -0.19 -1.14
CA GLY A 23 8.40 0.67 -2.30
C GLY A 23 7.20 0.23 -3.14
N TRP A 24 7.06 -1.07 -3.38
CA TRP A 24 5.94 -1.64 -4.11
C TRP A 24 4.59 -1.39 -3.43
N VAL A 25 4.48 -1.68 -2.14
CA VAL A 25 3.25 -1.45 -1.35
C VAL A 25 2.91 0.04 -1.32
N TRP A 26 3.91 0.92 -1.19
CA TRP A 26 3.68 2.35 -1.23
C TRP A 26 3.16 2.82 -2.59
N LEU A 27 3.72 2.31 -3.69
CA LEU A 27 3.24 2.58 -5.05
C LEU A 27 1.82 2.05 -5.27
N ASP A 28 1.50 0.85 -4.81
CA ASP A 28 0.15 0.27 -4.88
C ASP A 28 -0.87 1.13 -4.10
N GLY A 29 -0.51 1.54 -2.89
CA GLY A 29 -1.33 2.45 -2.07
C GLY A 29 -1.50 3.82 -2.72
N ARG A 30 -0.45 4.37 -3.35
CA ARG A 30 -0.49 5.64 -4.07
C ARG A 30 -1.42 5.56 -5.30
N ALA A 31 -1.37 4.47 -6.06
CA ALA A 31 -2.24 4.25 -7.21
C ALA A 31 -3.72 4.22 -6.80
N ARG A 32 -4.04 3.49 -5.72
CA ARG A 32 -5.40 3.45 -5.15
C ARG A 32 -5.85 4.82 -4.64
N GLN A 33 -4.98 5.58 -3.98
CA GLN A 33 -5.31 6.93 -3.51
C GLN A 33 -5.51 7.92 -4.66
N ALA A 34 -4.81 7.76 -5.78
CA ALA A 34 -5.01 8.62 -6.95
C ALA A 34 -6.43 8.43 -7.52
N GLU A 35 -6.89 7.18 -7.61
CA GLU A 35 -8.25 6.86 -8.05
C GLU A 35 -9.31 7.41 -7.08
N LEU A 36 -9.11 7.24 -5.77
CA LEU A 36 -9.98 7.82 -4.75
C LEU A 36 -10.03 9.35 -4.84
N LYS A 37 -8.90 10.03 -5.07
CA LYS A 37 -8.87 11.49 -5.25
C LYS A 37 -9.62 11.97 -6.48
N VAL A 38 -9.55 11.22 -7.58
CA VAL A 38 -10.34 11.50 -8.79
C VAL A 38 -11.83 11.36 -8.48
N LEU A 39 -12.22 10.33 -7.72
CA LEU A 39 -13.61 10.11 -7.30
C LEU A 39 -14.10 11.17 -6.29
N GLU A 40 -13.25 11.60 -5.35
CA GLU A 40 -13.54 12.69 -4.42
C GLU A 40 -13.72 14.02 -5.15
N ALA A 41 -12.85 14.33 -6.11
CA ALA A 41 -12.98 15.50 -6.97
C ALA A 41 -14.26 15.45 -7.83
N SER A 42 -14.70 14.25 -8.23
CA SER A 42 -15.97 14.03 -8.94
C SER A 42 -17.21 14.11 -8.03
N GLY A 43 -17.05 14.39 -6.73
CA GLY A 43 -18.17 14.69 -5.83
C GLY A 43 -18.97 13.47 -5.35
N MET A 44 -18.36 12.28 -5.31
CA MET A 44 -18.96 11.01 -4.83
C MET A 44 -19.24 10.98 -3.30
N ARG A 45 -19.84 12.02 -2.74
CA ARG A 45 -20.07 12.18 -1.29
C ARG A 45 -21.43 11.70 -0.77
N ARG A 46 -22.28 11.05 -1.60
CA ARG A 46 -23.65 10.72 -1.18
C ARG A 46 -24.08 9.24 -1.19
N ARG A 47 -23.32 8.32 -1.78
CA ARG A 47 -23.70 6.88 -1.77
C ARG A 47 -23.02 6.05 -0.69
N SER A 48 -21.78 6.39 -0.29
CA SER A 48 -21.04 5.63 0.72
C SER A 48 -21.66 5.74 2.11
N ALA A 49 -22.37 6.84 2.40
CA ALA A 49 -23.17 7.00 3.61
C ALA A 49 -24.43 6.12 3.61
N ALA A 50 -25.03 5.87 2.43
CA ALA A 50 -26.23 5.04 2.30
C ALA A 50 -25.91 3.55 2.55
N ALA A 51 -24.78 3.05 2.06
CA ALA A 51 -24.36 1.67 2.31
C ALA A 51 -24.06 1.39 3.79
N ARG A 52 -23.57 2.38 4.56
CA ARG A 52 -23.40 2.26 6.00
C ARG A 52 -24.74 2.34 6.77
N ALA A 53 -25.73 3.04 6.24
CA ALA A 53 -27.05 3.14 6.85
C ALA A 53 -27.91 1.87 6.62
N GLU A 54 -27.76 1.21 5.46
CA GLU A 54 -28.48 -0.05 5.16
C GLU A 54 -27.98 -1.25 5.98
N GLY A 55 -26.70 -1.27 6.40
CA GLY A 55 -26.13 -2.34 7.23
C GLY A 55 -26.36 -2.19 8.74
N VAL A 56 -26.99 -1.11 9.20
CA VAL A 56 -27.31 -0.87 10.64
C VAL A 56 -28.79 -1.16 10.94
N GLY A 57 -29.58 -1.53 9.93
CA GLY A 57 -31.02 -1.81 10.03
C GLY A 57 -31.44 -3.23 9.64
N GLN A 58 -30.54 -4.22 9.69
CA GLN A 58 -30.89 -5.65 9.62
C GLN A 58 -30.40 -6.38 10.87
#